data_AF-A0A7K6YC80-F1
#
_entry.id   AF-A0A7K6YC80-F1
#
_cell.length_a   1.000
_cell.length_b   1.000
_cell.length_c   1.000
_cell.angle_alpha   90.00
_cell.angle_beta   90.00
_cell.angle_gamma   90.00
#
_symmetry.space_group_name_H-M   'P 1'
#
loop_
_entity.id
_entity.type
_entity.pdbx_description
1 polymer ?
#
loop_
_entity_poly.entity_id
_entity_poly.type
_entity_poly.pdbx_seq_one_letter_code
_entity_poly.pdbx_strand_id
1 'polypeptide(L)'
;LSALKEVFVDLLMHGFRHYDRQLRNDLLVIATLLAENPAAPMIESGFTKLLIVLATFTEVKIPNPLVKGLKLTYSYEDFEMKKLLFNVIGVLSKDPCAVPLLGENDVMPALLYYVKPNQKPGFHDWSAAQYEELQLHAIAILASVAPFLVDKYLSCQANTLLLLFLEWCVGQDPFFGQGNSFHGTGGRGNKLAQMRYSLRVLRSVVSLYDDAVNLNLCDQGAISQLLDILKYAANKSKEKEDAILLEIEADILFLLSALCENDLHRKELFSYEGVDILIPFIQMDPKKLYSGLGHNRLLFTALDCLWSCVIGCYIAEDCFLEKQGIFLLLDLLALKQKNLCNIILGILVEFCDNPKTTSHISTWRGEKDQTAANLLIQLWRQEELELGVKRDQYGRLVDMKRPIASSFQKQQEVIPIPANCPSLAIMEISENIRAKLYSLLCKLGFENLPGLSAKDFVTLAIIRRYIDFKVGEVWSELCAELKEEFRPVGSDEEALKVISEVSEDTGRMVAALQTEVLESQHHQEIQEEEKVYTKIQAIHKQREMVNKSWENFLTRTSNYEALKKAKRLQEKSIEASRCKSKTQNGAVHSTDIKGLGTTIGSGRLVTVEHAP
;
A
#
# COMPACT_ATOMS: atom_id res chain seq x y z
N LEU A 1 32.29 -40.60 -8.38
CA LEU A 1 32.40 -39.63 -7.29
C LEU A 1 33.56 -39.93 -6.33
N SER A 2 33.72 -41.17 -5.85
CA SER A 2 34.84 -41.53 -4.97
C SER A 2 36.23 -41.25 -5.58
N ALA A 3 36.43 -41.57 -6.87
CA ALA A 3 37.66 -41.22 -7.57
C ALA A 3 37.93 -39.70 -7.64
N LEU A 4 36.88 -38.89 -7.84
CA LEU A 4 36.99 -37.42 -7.85
C LEU A 4 37.45 -36.90 -6.48
N LYS A 5 36.86 -37.42 -5.41
CA LYS A 5 37.26 -37.11 -4.03
C LYS A 5 38.72 -37.49 -3.76
N GLU A 6 39.14 -38.67 -4.17
CA GLU A 6 40.53 -39.14 -3.96
C GLU A 6 41.55 -38.25 -4.68
N VAL A 7 41.30 -37.91 -5.94
CA VAL A 7 42.17 -36.99 -6.71
C VAL A 7 42.17 -35.60 -6.07
N PHE A 8 41.02 -35.10 -5.62
CA PHE A 8 40.93 -33.82 -4.93
C PHE A 8 41.73 -33.80 -3.62
N VAL A 9 41.67 -34.88 -2.82
CA VAL A 9 42.46 -35.03 -1.59
C VAL A 9 43.95 -35.12 -1.88
N ASP A 10 44.37 -35.86 -2.92
CA ASP A 10 45.77 -35.98 -3.29
C ASP A 10 46.36 -34.62 -3.69
N LEU A 11 45.64 -33.85 -4.51
CA LEU A 11 46.04 -32.49 -4.87
C LEU A 11 46.08 -31.54 -3.66
N LEU A 12 45.18 -31.71 -2.68
CA LEU A 12 45.18 -30.92 -1.45
C LEU A 12 46.41 -31.19 -0.57
N MET A 13 46.83 -32.44 -0.46
CA MET A 13 47.90 -32.86 0.47
C MET A 13 49.29 -32.80 -0.16
N HIS A 14 49.39 -33.05 -1.47
CA HIS A 14 50.67 -33.20 -2.18
C HIS A 14 50.85 -32.21 -3.35
N GLY A 15 49.79 -31.52 -3.78
CA GLY A 15 49.80 -30.57 -4.89
C GLY A 15 50.28 -29.18 -4.49
N PHE A 16 51.61 -28.97 -4.52
CA PHE A 16 52.21 -27.69 -4.13
C PHE A 16 52.46 -26.73 -5.30
N ARG A 17 52.39 -27.19 -6.55
CA ARG A 17 52.62 -26.33 -7.72
C ARG A 17 51.39 -25.48 -8.01
N HIS A 18 51.62 -24.36 -8.68
CA HIS A 18 50.53 -23.47 -9.12
C HIS A 18 49.47 -24.22 -9.95
N TYR A 19 49.89 -25.05 -10.92
CA TYR A 19 48.97 -25.84 -11.74
C TYR A 19 48.15 -26.86 -10.92
N ASP A 20 48.75 -27.47 -9.89
CA ASP A 20 48.07 -28.42 -9.03
C ASP A 20 46.96 -27.73 -8.22
N ARG A 21 47.20 -26.49 -7.77
CA ARG A 21 46.22 -25.67 -7.05
C ARG A 21 45.08 -25.19 -7.95
N GLN A 22 45.38 -24.86 -9.20
CA GLN A 22 44.35 -24.54 -10.20
C GLN A 22 43.47 -25.77 -10.45
N LEU A 23 44.07 -26.93 -10.71
CA LEU A 23 43.34 -28.18 -10.93
C LEU A 23 42.47 -28.54 -9.72
N ARG A 24 42.99 -28.40 -8.49
CA ARG A 24 42.21 -28.57 -7.25
C ARG A 24 40.93 -27.70 -7.27
N ASN A 25 41.05 -26.44 -7.65
CA ASN A 25 39.93 -25.51 -7.70
C ASN A 25 38.94 -25.89 -8.81
N ASP A 26 39.42 -26.32 -9.98
CA ASP A 26 38.57 -26.83 -11.08
C ASP A 26 37.77 -28.07 -10.64
N LEU A 27 38.41 -29.01 -9.94
CA LEU A 27 37.73 -30.18 -9.37
C LEU A 27 36.68 -29.79 -8.33
N LEU A 28 36.94 -28.74 -7.54
CA LEU A 28 35.98 -28.22 -6.59
C LEU A 28 34.75 -27.61 -7.30
N VAL A 29 34.94 -26.88 -8.40
CA VAL A 29 33.81 -26.40 -9.23
C VAL A 29 32.97 -27.57 -9.74
N ILE A 30 33.61 -28.63 -10.25
CA ILE A 30 32.91 -29.84 -10.69
C ILE A 30 32.15 -30.48 -9.53
N ALA A 31 32.77 -30.57 -8.34
CA ALA A 31 32.12 -31.10 -7.15
C ALA A 31 30.89 -30.27 -6.73
N THR A 32 30.96 -28.94 -6.82
CA THR A 32 29.81 -28.05 -6.56
C THR A 32 28.66 -28.32 -7.53
N LEU A 33 28.94 -28.42 -8.83
CA LEU A 33 27.92 -28.70 -9.85
C LEU A 33 27.29 -30.08 -9.66
N LEU A 34 28.08 -31.07 -9.24
CA LEU A 34 27.55 -32.40 -8.89
C LEU A 34 26.67 -32.35 -7.63
N ALA A 35 27.02 -31.53 -6.65
CA ALA A 35 26.24 -31.36 -5.42
C ALA A 35 24.88 -30.69 -5.66
N GLU A 36 24.70 -29.93 -6.75
CA GLU A 36 23.40 -29.39 -7.14
C GLU A 36 22.42 -30.47 -7.63
N ASN A 37 22.92 -31.65 -8.01
CA ASN A 37 22.08 -32.76 -8.46
C ASN A 37 21.72 -33.67 -7.26
N PRO A 38 20.45 -33.74 -6.83
CA PRO A 38 20.03 -34.59 -5.71
C PRO A 38 20.30 -36.09 -5.92
N ALA A 39 20.48 -36.54 -7.18
CA ALA A 39 20.80 -37.93 -7.49
C ALA A 39 22.29 -38.27 -7.35
N ALA A 40 23.17 -37.28 -7.16
CA ALA A 40 24.59 -37.51 -6.95
C ALA A 40 24.84 -37.98 -5.50
N PRO A 41 25.50 -39.14 -5.28
CA PRO A 41 25.69 -39.72 -3.94
C PRO A 41 26.83 -39.02 -3.17
N MET A 42 26.72 -37.71 -2.96
CA MET A 42 27.73 -36.84 -2.33
C MET A 42 28.00 -37.18 -0.86
N ILE A 43 26.93 -37.56 -0.16
CA ILE A 43 26.97 -37.93 1.25
C ILE A 43 27.58 -39.32 1.42
N GLU A 44 27.13 -40.30 0.64
CA GLU A 44 27.58 -41.71 0.70
C GLU A 44 29.05 -41.84 0.31
N SER A 45 29.55 -41.03 -0.63
CA SER A 45 30.99 -40.99 -0.93
C SER A 45 31.83 -40.35 0.17
N GLY A 46 31.19 -39.76 1.19
CA GLY A 46 31.81 -38.96 2.23
C GLY A 46 32.52 -37.73 1.69
N PHE A 47 32.10 -37.20 0.55
CA PHE A 47 32.71 -36.01 -0.05
C PHE A 47 32.11 -34.74 0.59
N THR A 48 30.80 -34.74 0.83
CA THR A 48 30.10 -33.69 1.60
C THR A 48 30.82 -33.36 2.91
N LYS A 49 31.08 -34.37 3.77
CA LYS A 49 31.77 -34.16 5.04
C LYS A 49 33.18 -33.58 4.88
N LEU A 50 33.93 -34.03 3.87
CA LEU A 50 35.26 -33.50 3.58
C LEU A 50 35.19 -32.02 3.19
N LEU A 51 34.28 -31.66 2.27
CA LEU A 51 34.12 -30.29 1.80
C LEU A 51 33.68 -29.35 2.93
N ILE A 52 32.77 -29.80 3.80
CA ILE A 52 32.34 -29.02 4.97
C ILE A 52 33.51 -28.73 5.90
N VAL A 53 34.31 -29.75 6.26
CA VAL A 53 35.47 -29.56 7.13
C VAL A 53 36.51 -28.62 6.50
N LEU A 54 36.74 -28.73 5.19
CA LEU A 54 37.64 -27.82 4.47
C LEU A 54 37.08 -26.40 4.40
N ALA A 55 35.76 -26.22 4.43
CA ALA A 55 35.16 -24.89 4.50
C ALA A 55 35.33 -24.22 5.86
N THR A 56 35.46 -24.98 6.96
CA THR A 56 35.42 -24.45 8.34
C THR A 56 36.75 -24.48 9.10
N PHE A 57 37.75 -25.24 8.64
CA PHE A 57 38.98 -25.51 9.42
C PHE A 57 39.84 -24.28 9.78
N THR A 58 39.71 -23.17 9.05
CA THR A 58 40.48 -21.96 9.33
C THR A 58 39.86 -21.13 10.47
N GLU A 59 38.54 -21.20 10.63
CA GLU A 59 37.80 -20.45 11.64
C GLU A 59 37.58 -21.28 12.90
N VAL A 60 37.36 -22.59 12.75
CA VAL A 60 37.05 -23.51 13.84
C VAL A 60 38.15 -24.54 13.99
N LYS A 61 38.64 -24.71 15.22
CA LYS A 61 39.64 -25.73 15.57
C LYS A 61 38.97 -27.10 15.67
N ILE A 62 38.69 -27.72 14.53
CA ILE A 62 38.18 -29.09 14.47
C ILE A 62 39.39 -30.04 14.43
N PRO A 63 39.59 -30.92 15.44
CA PRO A 63 40.61 -31.96 15.38
C PRO A 63 40.21 -33.03 14.35
N ASN A 64 40.41 -32.74 13.07
CA ASN A 64 40.17 -33.68 11.98
C ASN A 64 41.52 -34.14 11.36
N PRO A 65 41.79 -35.46 11.29
CA PRO A 65 43.01 -36.00 10.70
C PRO A 65 43.32 -35.49 9.29
N LEU A 66 42.28 -35.16 8.50
CA LEU A 66 42.38 -34.72 7.11
C LEU A 66 42.90 -33.28 6.95
N VAL A 67 42.72 -32.43 7.96
CA VAL A 67 43.23 -31.03 7.96
C VAL A 67 44.42 -30.85 8.89
N LYS A 68 44.85 -31.94 9.56
CA LYS A 68 45.98 -31.90 10.49
C LYS A 68 47.28 -31.64 9.72
N GLY A 69 47.74 -30.39 9.77
CA GLY A 69 48.94 -29.93 9.07
C GLY A 69 48.66 -29.16 7.78
N LEU A 70 47.41 -29.06 7.35
CA LEU A 70 47.01 -28.19 6.24
C LEU A 70 47.09 -26.73 6.68
N LYS A 71 47.88 -25.92 5.96
CA LYS A 71 47.98 -24.47 6.18
C LYS A 71 47.73 -23.75 4.86
N LEU A 72 46.90 -22.72 4.89
CA LEU A 72 46.75 -21.85 3.74
C LEU A 72 48.04 -21.06 3.52
N THR A 73 48.43 -20.94 2.25
CA THR A 73 49.60 -20.16 1.84
C THR A 73 49.25 -18.71 1.53
N TYR A 74 47.96 -18.34 1.67
CA TYR A 74 47.39 -17.03 1.31
C TYR A 74 47.68 -16.62 -0.15
N SER A 75 47.86 -17.63 -1.01
CA SER A 75 47.95 -17.46 -2.46
C SER A 75 46.59 -17.06 -3.04
N TYR A 76 46.60 -16.57 -4.28
CA TYR A 76 45.36 -16.29 -5.00
C TYR A 76 44.53 -17.57 -5.21
N GLU A 77 45.17 -18.72 -5.46
CA GLU A 77 44.46 -19.99 -5.63
C GLU A 77 43.81 -20.48 -4.33
N ASP A 78 44.43 -20.23 -3.17
CA ASP A 78 43.85 -20.56 -1.86
C ASP A 78 42.68 -19.62 -1.51
N PHE A 79 42.76 -18.35 -1.92
CA PHE A 79 41.64 -17.41 -1.82
C PHE A 79 40.43 -17.88 -2.65
N GLU A 80 40.65 -18.26 -3.91
CA GLU A 80 39.59 -18.80 -4.76
C GLU A 80 39.03 -20.13 -4.23
N MET A 81 39.89 -21.01 -3.72
CA MET A 81 39.45 -22.25 -3.06
C MET A 81 38.49 -21.94 -1.90
N LYS A 82 38.83 -20.97 -1.04
CA LYS A 82 37.98 -20.60 0.11
C LYS A 82 36.62 -20.08 -0.34
N LYS A 83 36.57 -19.26 -1.38
CA LYS A 83 35.30 -18.79 -1.99
C LYS A 83 34.47 -19.95 -2.54
N LEU A 84 35.09 -20.87 -3.26
CA LEU A 84 34.42 -22.04 -3.80
C LEU A 84 33.87 -22.96 -2.70
N LEU A 85 34.60 -23.11 -1.58
CA LEU A 85 34.12 -23.86 -0.43
C LEU A 85 32.89 -23.22 0.21
N PHE A 86 32.84 -21.89 0.33
CA PHE A 86 31.63 -21.19 0.78
C PHE A 86 30.44 -21.42 -0.16
N ASN A 87 30.66 -21.36 -1.48
CA ASN A 87 29.62 -21.70 -2.46
C ASN A 87 29.08 -23.13 -2.27
N VAL A 88 29.96 -24.10 -2.06
CA VAL A 88 29.56 -25.50 -1.79
C VAL A 88 28.67 -25.59 -0.55
N ILE A 89 28.99 -24.88 0.53
CA ILE A 89 28.14 -24.87 1.73
C ILE A 89 26.72 -24.38 1.41
N GLY A 90 26.58 -23.30 0.62
CA GLY A 90 25.27 -22.78 0.22
C GLY A 90 24.50 -23.72 -0.73
N VAL A 91 25.18 -24.55 -1.52
CA VAL A 91 24.54 -25.60 -2.33
C VAL A 91 24.08 -26.74 -1.43
N LEU A 92 24.96 -27.23 -0.56
CA LEU A 92 24.67 -28.33 0.36
C LEU A 92 23.54 -27.99 1.33
N SER A 93 23.37 -26.74 1.75
CA SER A 93 22.29 -26.35 2.66
C SER A 93 20.89 -26.50 2.06
N LYS A 94 20.78 -26.64 0.73
CA LYS A 94 19.51 -26.91 0.05
C LYS A 94 19.13 -28.39 0.06
N ASP A 95 20.06 -29.29 0.37
CA ASP A 95 19.81 -30.71 0.54
C ASP A 95 19.48 -31.01 2.01
N PRO A 96 18.24 -31.41 2.35
CA PRO A 96 17.86 -31.75 3.71
C PRO A 96 18.74 -32.84 4.34
N CYS A 97 19.29 -33.75 3.54
CA CYS A 97 20.15 -34.83 4.02
C CYS A 97 21.53 -34.32 4.48
N ALA A 98 21.98 -33.17 3.94
CA ALA A 98 23.25 -32.57 4.30
C ALA A 98 23.15 -31.63 5.53
N VAL A 99 21.96 -31.15 5.88
CA VAL A 99 21.74 -30.23 7.02
C VAL A 99 22.29 -30.77 8.35
N PRO A 100 22.09 -32.04 8.75
CA PRO A 100 22.69 -32.58 9.97
C PRO A 100 24.23 -32.51 9.96
N LEU A 101 24.85 -32.79 8.80
CA LEU A 101 26.30 -32.69 8.65
C LEU A 101 26.80 -31.25 8.77
N LEU A 102 26.05 -30.27 8.26
CA LEU A 102 26.38 -28.85 8.44
C LEU A 102 26.31 -28.44 9.92
N GLY A 103 25.30 -28.92 10.64
CA GLY A 103 25.12 -28.65 12.07
C GLY A 103 26.19 -29.31 12.96
N GLU A 104 26.65 -30.52 12.61
CA GLU A 104 27.67 -31.27 13.36
C GLU A 104 29.11 -30.76 13.16
N ASN A 105 29.41 -30.11 12.03
CA ASN A 105 30.78 -29.72 11.65
C ASN A 105 31.01 -28.20 11.76
N ASP A 106 30.34 -27.56 12.73
CA ASP A 106 30.58 -26.17 13.16
C ASP A 106 30.53 -25.13 12.02
N VAL A 107 29.66 -25.33 11.02
CA VAL A 107 29.48 -24.38 9.91
C VAL A 107 28.97 -23.03 10.41
N MET A 108 28.01 -23.03 11.33
CA MET A 108 27.44 -21.80 11.90
C MET A 108 28.51 -20.90 12.55
N PRO A 109 29.28 -21.36 13.55
CA PRO A 109 30.34 -20.53 14.15
C PRO A 109 31.46 -20.18 13.16
N ALA A 110 31.75 -21.03 12.16
CA ALA A 110 32.72 -20.71 11.11
C ALA A 110 32.28 -19.52 10.24
N LEU A 111 31.00 -19.45 9.87
CA LEU A 111 30.46 -18.32 9.11
C LEU A 111 30.34 -17.06 10.00
N LEU A 112 29.88 -17.21 11.25
CA LEU A 112 29.77 -16.11 12.21
C LEU A 112 31.13 -15.50 12.59
N TYR A 113 32.23 -16.23 12.44
CA TYR A 113 33.58 -15.69 12.60
C TYR A 113 33.85 -14.43 11.75
N TYR A 114 33.18 -14.31 10.60
CA TYR A 114 33.30 -13.18 9.69
C TYR A 114 32.37 -12.00 10.04
N VAL A 115 31.42 -12.17 10.96
CA VAL A 115 30.52 -11.10 11.46
C VAL A 115 31.26 -10.26 12.49
N LYS A 116 32.28 -9.52 12.03
CA LYS A 116 33.11 -8.63 12.85
C LYS A 116 33.80 -7.57 11.99
N PRO A 117 34.15 -6.40 12.54
CA PRO A 117 34.84 -5.35 11.79
C PRO A 117 36.12 -5.84 11.10
N ASN A 118 36.36 -5.36 9.87
CA ASN A 118 37.61 -5.62 9.17
C ASN A 118 38.76 -4.89 9.90
N GLN A 119 39.70 -5.65 10.44
CA GLN A 119 40.86 -5.10 11.14
C GLN A 119 42.01 -4.88 10.15
N LYS A 120 43.00 -4.06 10.53
CA LYS A 120 44.21 -3.91 9.70
C LYS A 120 44.86 -5.30 9.53
N PRO A 121 45.12 -5.74 8.28
CA PRO A 121 45.67 -7.06 8.04
C PRO A 121 47.08 -7.18 8.61
N GLY A 122 47.42 -8.33 9.20
CA GLY A 122 48.77 -8.68 9.59
C GLY A 122 49.64 -9.04 8.38
N PHE A 123 50.96 -9.18 8.60
CA PHE A 123 51.93 -9.52 7.53
C PHE A 123 51.71 -10.91 6.88
N HIS A 124 50.92 -11.79 7.50
CA HIS A 124 50.62 -13.14 7.02
C HIS A 124 49.10 -13.42 6.99
N ASP A 125 48.31 -12.40 6.63
CA ASP A 125 46.85 -12.49 6.50
C ASP A 125 46.39 -12.13 5.08
N TRP A 126 45.10 -12.38 4.82
CA TRP A 126 44.44 -11.87 3.62
C TRP A 126 44.61 -10.35 3.50
N SER A 127 44.79 -9.86 2.27
CA SER A 127 44.70 -8.41 2.03
C SER A 127 43.34 -7.88 2.44
N ALA A 128 43.23 -6.58 2.74
CA ALA A 128 41.96 -5.98 3.18
C ALA A 128 40.81 -6.20 2.17
N ALA A 129 41.11 -6.20 0.87
CA ALA A 129 40.15 -6.47 -0.20
C ALA A 129 39.71 -7.95 -0.24
N GLN A 130 40.66 -8.88 -0.10
CA GLN A 130 40.36 -10.32 -0.04
C GLN A 130 39.55 -10.65 1.22
N TYR A 131 39.92 -10.09 2.38
CA TYR A 131 39.17 -10.30 3.60
C TYR A 131 37.73 -9.76 3.49
N GLU A 132 37.55 -8.56 2.95
CA GLU A 132 36.21 -8.00 2.70
C GLU A 132 35.37 -8.93 1.81
N GLU A 133 35.94 -9.46 0.73
CA GLU A 133 35.23 -10.37 -0.16
C GLU A 133 34.86 -11.68 0.53
N LEU A 134 35.78 -12.29 1.30
CA LEU A 134 35.48 -13.49 2.09
C LEU A 134 34.43 -13.21 3.17
N GLN A 135 34.49 -12.05 3.82
CA GLN A 135 33.52 -11.64 4.82
C GLN A 135 32.12 -11.53 4.23
N LEU A 136 31.96 -10.74 3.17
CA LEU A 136 30.65 -10.52 2.56
C LEU A 136 30.09 -11.81 1.96
N HIS A 137 30.96 -12.66 1.39
CA HIS A 137 30.56 -13.97 0.90
C HIS A 137 30.12 -14.90 2.06
N ALA A 138 30.87 -14.96 3.16
CA ALA A 138 30.49 -15.76 4.33
C ALA A 138 29.14 -15.31 4.91
N ILE A 139 28.88 -14.00 5.01
CA ILE A 139 27.60 -13.47 5.50
C ILE A 139 26.46 -13.77 4.49
N ALA A 140 26.73 -13.72 3.19
CA ALA A 140 25.76 -14.13 2.17
C ALA A 140 25.38 -15.61 2.28
N ILE A 141 26.36 -16.49 2.50
CA ILE A 141 26.11 -17.92 2.75
C ILE A 141 25.41 -18.12 4.09
N LEU A 142 25.76 -17.35 5.13
CA LEU A 142 25.07 -17.39 6.42
C LEU A 142 23.57 -17.11 6.26
N ALA A 143 23.18 -16.15 5.42
CA ALA A 143 21.77 -15.87 5.14
C ALA A 143 21.04 -17.04 4.44
N SER A 144 21.77 -17.91 3.75
CA SER A 144 21.21 -19.10 3.09
C SER A 144 21.16 -20.31 4.02
N VAL A 145 22.11 -20.42 4.96
CA VAL A 145 22.28 -21.57 5.84
C VAL A 145 21.52 -21.42 7.15
N ALA A 146 21.47 -20.21 7.71
CA ALA A 146 20.89 -19.96 9.03
C ALA A 146 19.43 -20.43 9.18
N PRO A 147 18.55 -20.28 8.17
CA PRO A 147 17.17 -20.75 8.29
C PRO A 147 17.03 -22.27 8.50
N PHE A 148 18.04 -23.06 8.10
CA PHE A 148 18.04 -24.51 8.25
C PHE A 148 18.73 -24.98 9.55
N LEU A 149 19.40 -24.08 10.26
CA LEU A 149 20.21 -24.38 11.44
C LEU A 149 19.86 -23.45 12.62
N VAL A 150 18.56 -23.19 12.85
CA VAL A 150 18.06 -22.23 13.84
C VAL A 150 18.57 -22.52 15.26
N ASP A 151 18.57 -23.79 15.69
CA ASP A 151 19.10 -24.17 17.01
C ASP A 151 20.57 -23.76 17.18
N LYS A 152 21.37 -24.00 16.15
CA LYS A 152 22.79 -23.62 16.15
C LYS A 152 22.94 -22.11 16.09
N TYR A 153 22.17 -21.43 15.26
CA TYR A 153 22.13 -19.97 15.15
C TYR A 153 21.91 -19.30 16.51
N LEU A 154 20.89 -19.75 17.26
CA LEU A 154 20.59 -19.25 18.61
C LEU A 154 21.69 -19.63 19.62
N SER A 155 22.17 -20.87 19.61
CA SER A 155 23.23 -21.31 20.51
C SER A 155 24.54 -20.52 20.35
N CYS A 156 24.79 -20.01 19.14
CA CYS A 156 25.95 -19.18 18.81
C CYS A 156 25.72 -17.68 19.04
N GLN A 157 24.58 -17.27 19.63
CA GLN A 157 24.22 -15.87 19.86
C GLN A 157 24.29 -15.01 18.59
N ALA A 158 23.87 -15.59 17.46
CA ALA A 158 24.02 -14.94 16.15
C ALA A 158 23.29 -13.60 16.05
N ASN A 159 22.10 -13.47 16.65
CA ASN A 159 21.38 -12.19 16.76
C ASN A 159 22.26 -11.10 17.39
N THR A 160 22.90 -11.41 18.53
CA THR A 160 23.79 -10.47 19.24
C THR A 160 24.95 -10.03 18.36
N LEU A 161 25.60 -10.98 17.68
CA LEU A 161 26.72 -10.68 16.79
C LEU A 161 26.30 -9.78 15.61
N LEU A 162 25.14 -10.05 15.01
CA LEU A 162 24.61 -9.28 13.88
C LEU A 162 24.19 -7.87 14.31
N LEU A 163 23.53 -7.71 15.47
CA LEU A 163 23.14 -6.40 15.99
C LEU A 163 24.36 -5.53 16.32
N LEU A 164 25.38 -6.09 16.99
CA LEU A 164 26.64 -5.39 17.24
C LEU A 164 27.37 -5.02 15.94
N PHE A 165 27.33 -5.90 14.94
CA PHE A 165 27.95 -5.63 13.65
C PHE A 165 27.20 -4.55 12.85
N LEU A 166 25.87 -4.49 12.96
CA LEU A 166 25.05 -3.41 12.40
C LEU A 166 25.31 -2.06 13.07
N GLU A 167 25.51 -2.05 14.40
CA GLU A 167 25.93 -0.84 15.12
C GLU A 167 27.25 -0.30 14.56
N TRP A 168 28.24 -1.17 14.36
CA TRP A 168 29.50 -0.80 13.71
C TRP A 168 29.31 -0.28 12.27
N CYS A 169 28.33 -0.80 11.52
CA CYS A 169 28.04 -0.34 10.16
C CYS A 169 27.54 1.12 10.11
N VAL A 170 26.83 1.57 11.15
CA VAL A 170 26.38 2.98 11.28
C VAL A 170 27.46 3.86 11.91
N GLY A 171 28.32 3.27 12.75
CA GLY A 171 29.39 3.97 13.46
C GLY A 171 30.49 4.60 12.59
N GLN A 172 31.25 5.51 13.19
CA GLN A 172 32.32 6.28 12.53
C GLN A 172 33.66 5.53 12.46
N ASP A 173 33.73 4.28 12.91
CA ASP A 173 34.96 3.48 12.91
C ASP A 173 35.57 3.36 11.50
N PRO A 174 36.92 3.32 11.40
CA PRO A 174 37.59 3.27 10.13
C PRO A 174 37.20 2.01 9.33
N PHE A 175 36.99 2.21 8.04
CA PHE A 175 36.68 1.14 7.10
C PHE A 175 37.83 0.98 6.10
N PHE A 176 38.34 -0.25 5.98
CA PHE A 176 39.50 -0.56 5.13
C PHE A 176 39.12 -1.34 3.85
N GLY A 177 37.83 -1.62 3.66
CA GLY A 177 37.33 -2.30 2.46
C GLY A 177 37.45 -1.44 1.20
N GLN A 178 37.50 -2.12 0.06
CA GLN A 178 37.65 -1.53 -1.26
C GLN A 178 36.34 -1.53 -2.06
N GLY A 179 35.37 -2.41 -1.73
CA GLY A 179 34.07 -2.48 -2.39
C GLY A 179 34.11 -2.94 -3.85
N ASN A 180 35.20 -3.62 -4.26
CA ASN A 180 35.43 -4.03 -5.66
C ASN A 180 34.93 -5.46 -5.95
N SER A 181 34.49 -6.20 -4.94
CA SER A 181 34.02 -7.59 -5.09
C SER A 181 32.54 -7.65 -5.48
N PHE A 182 32.09 -8.79 -5.98
CA PHE A 182 30.68 -9.03 -6.34
C PHE A 182 29.73 -8.67 -5.17
N HIS A 183 30.00 -9.23 -3.99
CA HIS A 183 29.22 -8.92 -2.78
C HIS A 183 29.54 -7.52 -2.21
N GLY A 184 30.66 -6.90 -2.59
CA GLY A 184 31.08 -5.55 -2.17
C GLY A 184 30.44 -4.38 -2.92
N THR A 185 29.58 -4.66 -3.91
CA THR A 185 28.90 -3.63 -4.71
C THR A 185 28.21 -2.61 -3.80
N GLY A 186 28.46 -1.31 -4.05
CA GLY A 186 27.94 -0.19 -3.25
C GLY A 186 28.77 0.13 -1.99
N GLY A 187 29.71 -0.73 -1.60
CA GLY A 187 30.53 -0.60 -0.38
C GLY A 187 31.80 0.25 -0.52
N ARG A 188 32.06 0.88 -1.67
CA ARG A 188 33.32 1.64 -1.85
C ARG A 188 33.38 2.81 -0.88
N GLY A 189 34.31 2.74 0.07
CA GLY A 189 34.53 3.76 1.10
C GLY A 189 33.42 3.85 2.16
N ASN A 190 32.55 2.84 2.27
CA ASN A 190 31.45 2.82 3.23
C ASN A 190 31.10 1.38 3.65
N LYS A 191 30.23 1.23 4.66
CA LYS A 191 29.87 -0.08 5.24
C LYS A 191 28.51 -0.62 4.75
N LEU A 192 27.97 -0.08 3.64
CA LEU A 192 26.62 -0.43 3.17
C LEU A 192 26.51 -1.88 2.72
N ALA A 193 27.57 -2.45 2.13
CA ALA A 193 27.57 -3.86 1.74
C ALA A 193 27.44 -4.75 2.99
N GLN A 194 28.21 -4.48 4.04
CA GLN A 194 28.16 -5.22 5.31
C GLN A 194 26.78 -5.09 5.97
N MET A 195 26.21 -3.88 5.99
CA MET A 195 24.86 -3.63 6.48
C MET A 195 23.83 -4.46 5.71
N ARG A 196 23.85 -4.39 4.38
CA ARG A 196 22.93 -5.12 3.49
C ARG A 196 22.96 -6.63 3.75
N TYR A 197 24.14 -7.25 3.78
CA TYR A 197 24.22 -8.70 3.99
C TYR A 197 23.86 -9.10 5.42
N SER A 198 24.13 -8.27 6.42
CA SER A 198 23.72 -8.54 7.81
C SER A 198 22.20 -8.49 7.97
N LEU A 199 21.55 -7.49 7.37
CA LEU A 199 20.09 -7.39 7.32
C LEU A 199 19.46 -8.56 6.55
N ARG A 200 20.10 -9.05 5.47
CA ARG A 200 19.65 -10.26 4.76
C ARG A 200 19.71 -11.51 5.64
N VAL A 201 20.72 -11.65 6.50
CA VAL A 201 20.77 -12.76 7.47
C VAL A 201 19.58 -12.64 8.43
N LEU A 202 19.41 -11.49 9.09
CA LEU A 202 18.27 -11.29 9.99
C LEU A 202 16.94 -11.57 9.28
N ARG A 203 16.75 -11.02 8.08
CA ARG A 203 15.56 -11.22 7.26
C ARG A 203 15.31 -12.70 7.01
N SER A 204 16.34 -13.46 6.64
CA SER A 204 16.20 -14.89 6.33
C SER A 204 15.69 -15.72 7.52
N VAL A 205 16.13 -15.41 8.74
CA VAL A 205 15.74 -16.16 9.94
C VAL A 205 14.40 -15.65 10.50
N VAL A 206 14.16 -14.34 10.50
CA VAL A 206 12.88 -13.75 10.94
C VAL A 206 11.72 -14.19 10.03
N SER A 207 11.98 -14.43 8.74
CA SER A 207 10.96 -14.95 7.80
C SER A 207 10.46 -16.35 8.13
N LEU A 208 11.09 -17.07 9.08
CA LEU A 208 10.60 -18.35 9.57
C LEU A 208 9.47 -18.21 10.59
N TYR A 209 9.24 -17.00 11.12
CA TYR A 209 8.29 -16.74 12.21
C TYR A 209 8.55 -17.61 13.44
N ASP A 210 9.82 -17.92 13.71
CA ASP A 210 10.23 -18.66 14.91
C ASP A 210 10.18 -17.74 16.14
N ASP A 211 9.38 -18.11 17.13
CA ASP A 211 9.15 -17.32 18.34
C ASP A 211 10.44 -17.09 19.15
N ALA A 212 11.32 -18.08 19.22
CA ALA A 212 12.55 -17.98 20.02
C ALA A 212 13.55 -17.01 19.37
N VAL A 213 13.66 -17.03 18.04
CA VAL A 213 14.47 -16.06 17.28
C VAL A 213 13.92 -14.64 17.46
N ASN A 214 12.63 -14.46 17.22
CA ASN A 214 12.00 -13.14 17.24
C ASN A 214 12.02 -12.54 18.65
N LEU A 215 11.69 -13.32 19.68
CA LEU A 215 11.75 -12.89 21.07
C LEU A 215 13.18 -12.50 21.46
N ASN A 216 14.16 -13.34 21.15
CA ASN A 216 15.56 -13.06 21.47
C ASN A 216 16.09 -11.78 20.77
N LEU A 217 15.62 -11.50 19.55
CA LEU A 217 16.01 -10.30 18.81
C LEU A 217 15.34 -9.04 19.42
N CYS A 218 14.05 -9.12 19.76
CA CYS A 218 13.31 -8.05 20.42
C CYS A 218 13.87 -7.71 21.81
N ASP A 219 14.19 -8.70 22.63
CA ASP A 219 14.78 -8.52 23.97
C ASP A 219 16.12 -7.79 23.95
N GLN A 220 16.82 -7.83 22.80
CA GLN A 220 18.08 -7.12 22.58
C GLN A 220 17.90 -5.70 22.03
N GLY A 221 16.67 -5.18 21.96
CA GLY A 221 16.38 -3.83 21.52
C GLY A 221 16.41 -3.63 19.99
N ALA A 222 16.28 -4.71 19.21
CA ALA A 222 16.40 -4.64 17.76
C ALA A 222 15.42 -3.68 17.09
N ILE A 223 14.19 -3.52 17.60
CA ILE A 223 13.19 -2.60 17.01
C ILE A 223 13.74 -1.17 16.99
N SER A 224 14.23 -0.67 18.13
CA SER A 224 14.81 0.67 18.23
C SER A 224 16.05 0.81 17.35
N GLN A 225 16.95 -0.17 17.38
CA GLN A 225 18.16 -0.15 16.54
C GLN A 225 17.83 -0.15 15.04
N LEU A 226 16.83 -0.95 14.61
CA LEU A 226 16.39 -1.00 13.22
C LEU A 226 15.77 0.33 12.77
N LEU A 227 14.99 1.01 13.63
CA LEU A 227 14.46 2.34 13.34
C LEU A 227 15.59 3.38 13.15
N ASP A 228 16.63 3.34 13.98
CA ASP A 228 17.80 4.20 13.83
C ASP A 228 18.55 3.95 12.51
N ILE A 229 18.74 2.67 12.15
CA ILE A 229 19.38 2.29 10.88
C ILE A 229 18.50 2.72 9.69
N LEU A 230 17.18 2.57 9.79
CA LEU A 230 16.24 2.98 8.74
C LEU A 230 16.31 4.49 8.52
N LYS A 231 16.32 5.27 9.60
CA LYS A 231 16.48 6.73 9.57
C LYS A 231 17.82 7.14 8.96
N TYR A 232 18.89 6.43 9.29
CA TYR A 232 20.21 6.62 8.67
C TYR A 232 20.18 6.35 7.16
N ALA A 233 19.61 5.22 6.73
CA ALA A 233 19.51 4.83 5.33
C ALA A 233 18.66 5.84 4.53
N ALA A 234 17.50 6.22 5.06
CA ALA A 234 16.59 7.20 4.47
C ALA A 234 17.25 8.57 4.28
N ASN A 235 18.07 9.01 5.25
CA ASN A 235 18.81 10.26 5.12
C ASN A 235 19.88 10.20 4.03
N LYS A 236 20.58 9.06 3.90
CA LYS A 236 21.54 8.86 2.80
C LYS A 236 20.86 8.80 1.43
N SER A 237 19.70 8.17 1.35
CA SER A 237 18.92 8.05 0.12
C SER A 237 18.48 9.43 -0.42
N LYS A 238 18.25 10.41 0.46
CA LYS A 238 17.97 11.81 0.08
C LYS A 238 19.17 12.51 -0.59
N GLU A 239 20.40 12.16 -0.22
CA GLU A 239 21.60 12.73 -0.83
C GLU A 239 21.85 12.14 -2.21
N LYS A 240 21.72 10.81 -2.31
CA LYS A 240 21.89 10.06 -3.56
C LYS A 240 21.01 8.82 -3.53
N GLU A 241 19.99 8.81 -4.37
CA GLU A 241 19.16 7.63 -4.58
C GLU A 241 20.01 6.50 -5.18
N ASP A 242 19.97 5.34 -4.51
CA ASP A 242 20.71 4.14 -4.90
C ASP A 242 19.87 2.91 -4.58
N ALA A 243 19.79 1.96 -5.53
CA ALA A 243 18.97 0.75 -5.42
C ALA A 243 19.35 -0.09 -4.18
N ILE A 244 20.61 -0.03 -3.75
CA ILE A 244 21.09 -0.73 -2.55
C ILE A 244 20.51 -0.11 -1.27
N LEU A 245 20.42 1.22 -1.19
CA LEU A 245 19.81 1.90 -0.04
C LEU A 245 18.31 1.60 0.02
N LEU A 246 17.62 1.64 -1.12
CA LEU A 246 16.22 1.23 -1.24
C LEU A 246 15.99 -0.21 -0.80
N GLU A 247 16.90 -1.13 -1.12
CA GLU A 247 16.84 -2.51 -0.65
C GLU A 247 17.04 -2.62 0.87
N ILE A 248 18.02 -1.90 1.43
CA ILE A 248 18.27 -1.84 2.87
C ILE A 248 17.02 -1.33 3.61
N GLU A 249 16.43 -0.22 3.14
CA GLU A 249 15.20 0.35 3.70
C GLU A 249 14.05 -0.66 3.67
N ALA A 250 13.84 -1.33 2.53
CA ALA A 250 12.78 -2.33 2.37
C ALA A 250 12.99 -3.57 3.26
N ASP A 251 14.23 -4.03 3.44
CA ASP A 251 14.54 -5.16 4.30
C ASP A 251 14.37 -4.81 5.78
N ILE A 252 14.69 -3.58 6.20
CA ILE A 252 14.42 -3.12 7.57
C ILE A 252 12.92 -3.00 7.83
N LEU A 253 12.15 -2.43 6.91
CA LEU A 253 10.69 -2.34 7.04
C LEU A 253 10.06 -3.73 7.14
N PHE A 254 10.53 -4.70 6.36
CA PHE A 254 10.10 -6.09 6.47
C PHE A 254 10.44 -6.69 7.85
N LEU A 255 11.66 -6.49 8.35
CA LEU A 255 12.06 -6.96 9.68
C LEU A 255 11.16 -6.37 10.77
N LEU A 256 10.91 -5.06 10.73
CA LEU A 256 10.01 -4.40 11.68
C LEU A 256 8.59 -4.98 11.61
N SER A 257 8.08 -5.24 10.39
CA SER A 257 6.76 -5.84 10.17
C SER A 257 6.65 -7.19 10.88
N ALA A 258 7.57 -8.11 10.56
CA ALA A 258 7.55 -9.46 11.10
C ALA A 258 7.80 -9.51 12.63
N LEU A 259 8.62 -8.59 13.17
CA LEU A 259 8.87 -8.54 14.62
C LEU A 259 7.65 -8.01 15.40
N CYS A 260 6.94 -7.03 14.86
CA CYS A 260 5.79 -6.39 15.52
C CYS A 260 4.46 -7.10 15.26
N GLU A 261 4.40 -8.02 14.29
CA GLU A 261 3.18 -8.72 13.92
C GLU A 261 2.53 -9.40 15.14
N ASN A 262 1.24 -9.15 15.36
CA ASN A 262 0.42 -9.71 16.44
C ASN A 262 0.91 -9.48 17.90
N ASP A 263 1.89 -8.60 18.14
CA ASP A 263 2.40 -8.31 19.50
C ASP A 263 2.24 -6.82 19.86
N LEU A 264 1.33 -6.51 20.77
CA LEU A 264 1.02 -5.14 21.17
C LEU A 264 2.22 -4.41 21.79
N HIS A 265 3.03 -5.09 22.61
CA HIS A 265 4.17 -4.44 23.27
C HIS A 265 5.22 -4.03 22.25
N ARG A 266 5.49 -4.87 21.24
CA ARG A 266 6.43 -4.56 20.16
C ARG A 266 5.93 -3.42 19.28
N LYS A 267 4.62 -3.35 19.01
CA LYS A 267 3.99 -2.19 18.34
C LYS A 267 4.13 -0.90 19.17
N GLU A 268 4.04 -0.98 20.50
CA GLU A 268 4.32 0.16 21.39
C GLU A 268 5.80 0.57 21.38
N LEU A 269 6.74 -0.35 21.17
CA LEU A 269 8.14 0.01 20.95
C LEU A 269 8.35 0.74 19.62
N PHE A 270 7.56 0.40 18.60
CA PHE A 270 7.55 1.10 17.32
C PHE A 270 7.00 2.53 17.45
N SER A 271 5.83 2.66 18.09
CA SER A 271 5.12 3.91 18.46
C SER A 271 5.33 5.12 17.52
N TYR A 272 5.58 6.30 18.10
CA TYR A 272 5.56 7.59 17.42
C TYR A 272 6.77 7.75 16.49
N GLU A 273 7.94 7.27 16.91
CA GLU A 273 9.17 7.35 16.10
C GLU A 273 9.05 6.51 14.84
N GLY A 274 8.53 5.29 14.94
CA GLY A 274 8.29 4.43 13.78
C GLY A 274 7.29 5.04 12.80
N VAL A 275 6.20 5.63 13.30
CA VAL A 275 5.22 6.33 12.45
C VAL A 275 5.87 7.55 11.76
N ASP A 276 6.67 8.34 12.47
CA ASP A 276 7.39 9.50 11.90
C ASP A 276 8.31 9.10 10.75
N ILE A 277 8.98 7.96 10.89
CA ILE A 277 9.86 7.41 9.87
C ILE A 277 9.06 6.84 8.70
N LEU A 278 7.89 6.23 8.94
CA LEU A 278 7.04 5.64 7.90
C LEU A 278 6.40 6.67 6.95
N ILE A 279 5.95 7.81 7.47
CA ILE A 279 5.18 8.81 6.70
C ILE A 279 5.87 9.22 5.38
N PRO A 280 7.17 9.57 5.35
CA PRO A 280 7.87 9.90 4.11
C PRO A 280 7.87 8.80 3.04
N PHE A 281 7.85 7.52 3.43
CA PHE A 281 7.80 6.40 2.48
C PHE A 281 6.42 6.29 1.80
N ILE A 282 5.36 6.57 2.56
CA ILE A 282 3.98 6.57 2.04
C ILE A 282 3.71 7.84 1.22
N GLN A 283 4.31 8.98 1.60
CA GLN A 283 4.21 10.26 0.88
C GLN A 283 5.09 10.33 -0.39
N MET A 284 5.70 9.22 -0.81
CA MET A 284 6.58 9.19 -1.98
C MET A 284 5.87 9.65 -3.26
N ASP A 285 6.59 10.41 -4.11
CA ASP A 285 6.09 10.80 -5.43
C ASP A 285 5.70 9.56 -6.27
N PRO A 286 4.42 9.41 -6.67
CA PRO A 286 3.93 8.30 -7.47
C PRO A 286 4.70 8.07 -8.78
N LYS A 287 5.35 9.10 -9.33
CA LYS A 287 6.17 8.95 -10.55
C LYS A 287 7.38 8.04 -10.34
N LYS A 288 7.89 7.94 -9.10
CA LYS A 288 9.03 7.08 -8.76
C LYS A 288 8.71 5.59 -8.83
N LEU A 289 7.43 5.22 -8.78
CA LEU A 289 6.98 3.82 -8.94
C LEU A 289 7.45 3.21 -10.27
N TYR A 290 7.64 4.03 -11.30
CA TYR A 290 8.08 3.58 -12.63
C TYR A 290 9.56 3.81 -12.91
N SER A 291 10.37 4.21 -11.93
CA SER A 291 11.79 4.53 -12.16
C SER A 291 12.70 3.30 -12.36
N GLY A 292 12.22 2.11 -11.97
CA GLY A 292 13.00 0.87 -12.02
C GLY A 292 14.01 0.69 -10.89
N LEU A 293 14.16 1.68 -9.97
CA LEU A 293 15.12 1.62 -8.86
C LEU A 293 14.68 0.77 -7.66
N GLY A 294 13.41 0.35 -7.61
CA GLY A 294 12.87 -0.47 -6.52
C GLY A 294 11.84 0.21 -5.60
N HIS A 295 11.42 1.44 -5.92
CA HIS A 295 10.41 2.18 -5.13
C HIS A 295 9.08 1.45 -4.96
N ASN A 296 8.65 0.64 -5.93
CA ASN A 296 7.45 -0.20 -5.78
C ASN A 296 7.60 -1.16 -4.60
N ARG A 297 8.73 -1.89 -4.53
CA ARG A 297 9.00 -2.82 -3.43
C ARG A 297 9.06 -2.09 -2.10
N LEU A 298 9.73 -0.93 -2.05
CA LEU A 298 9.84 -0.11 -0.86
C LEU A 298 8.45 0.35 -0.35
N LEU A 299 7.58 0.82 -1.24
CA LEU A 299 6.22 1.22 -0.88
C LEU A 299 5.40 0.03 -0.37
N PHE A 300 5.48 -1.14 -1.01
CA PHE A 300 4.79 -2.34 -0.52
C PHE A 300 5.27 -2.74 0.88
N THR A 301 6.58 -2.73 1.13
CA THR A 301 7.12 -3.02 2.47
C THR A 301 6.75 -1.94 3.50
N ALA A 302 6.60 -0.68 3.08
CA ALA A 302 6.14 0.38 3.98
C ALA A 302 4.65 0.23 4.34
N LEU A 303 3.80 -0.19 3.39
CA LEU A 303 2.40 -0.50 3.62
C LEU A 303 2.22 -1.74 4.49
N ASP A 304 3.04 -2.78 4.27
CA ASP A 304 3.09 -3.98 5.12
C ASP A 304 3.54 -3.64 6.55
N CYS A 305 4.55 -2.78 6.70
CA CYS A 305 5.01 -2.28 8.00
C CYS A 305 3.95 -1.41 8.69
N LEU A 306 3.20 -0.59 7.94
CA LEU A 306 2.06 0.14 8.49
C LEU A 306 1.01 -0.84 9.04
N TRP A 307 0.65 -1.86 8.25
CA TRP A 307 -0.32 -2.87 8.67
C TRP A 307 0.15 -3.61 9.92
N SER A 308 1.38 -4.10 9.92
CA SER A 308 1.91 -4.95 11.00
C SER A 308 2.26 -4.17 12.26
N CYS A 309 2.88 -2.99 12.14
CA CYS A 309 3.41 -2.25 13.28
C CYS A 309 2.44 -1.22 13.88
N VAL A 310 1.50 -0.68 13.09
CA VAL A 310 0.65 0.44 13.53
C VAL A 310 -0.76 -0.02 13.88
N ILE A 311 -1.39 -0.80 13.00
CA ILE A 311 -2.79 -1.22 13.19
C ILE A 311 -2.92 -2.10 14.44
N GLY A 312 -3.93 -1.84 15.26
CA GLY A 312 -4.17 -2.50 16.54
C GLY A 312 -3.40 -1.91 17.72
N CYS A 313 -2.51 -0.92 17.51
CA CYS A 313 -1.86 -0.16 18.56
C CYS A 313 -2.43 1.27 18.60
N TYR A 314 -3.31 1.55 19.57
CA TYR A 314 -4.03 2.83 19.66
C TYR A 314 -3.12 4.07 19.61
N ILE A 315 -1.95 4.02 20.25
CA ILE A 315 -0.98 5.14 20.28
C ILE A 315 -0.40 5.39 18.88
N ALA A 316 -0.02 4.31 18.18
CA ALA A 316 0.55 4.41 16.84
C ALA A 316 -0.53 4.83 15.81
N GLU A 317 -1.73 4.28 15.91
CA GLU A 317 -2.86 4.66 15.06
C GLU A 317 -3.23 6.14 15.22
N ASP A 318 -3.37 6.61 16.46
CA ASP A 318 -3.68 8.02 16.73
C ASP A 318 -2.58 8.94 16.16
N CYS A 319 -1.31 8.59 16.33
CA CYS A 319 -0.19 9.32 15.73
C CYS A 319 -0.28 9.36 14.19
N PHE A 320 -0.60 8.22 13.56
CA PHE A 320 -0.75 8.14 12.11
C PHE A 320 -1.92 8.99 11.62
N LEU A 321 -3.04 9.00 12.34
CA LEU A 321 -4.21 9.85 12.06
C LEU A 321 -3.87 11.34 12.17
N GLU A 322 -3.19 11.75 13.25
CA GLU A 322 -2.74 13.13 13.48
C GLU A 322 -1.81 13.62 12.36
N LYS A 323 -1.00 12.73 11.79
CA LYS A 323 -0.08 13.00 10.68
C LYS A 323 -0.73 12.92 9.30
N GLN A 324 -2.06 12.93 9.24
CA GLN A 324 -2.83 12.84 8.01
C GLN A 324 -2.55 11.55 7.21
N GLY A 325 -2.13 10.47 7.88
CA GLY A 325 -1.75 9.22 7.21
C GLY A 325 -2.86 8.61 6.37
N ILE A 326 -4.13 8.73 6.81
CA ILE A 326 -5.30 8.29 6.03
C ILE A 326 -5.45 9.07 4.72
N PHE A 327 -5.10 10.36 4.71
CA PHE A 327 -5.16 11.18 3.50
C PHE A 327 -4.12 10.69 2.49
N LEU A 328 -2.91 10.38 2.96
CA LEU A 328 -1.84 9.81 2.13
C LEU A 328 -2.24 8.45 1.52
N LEU A 329 -2.90 7.59 2.30
CA LEU A 329 -3.43 6.32 1.79
C LEU A 329 -4.49 6.53 0.71
N LEU A 330 -5.40 7.48 0.89
CA LEU A 330 -6.44 7.80 -0.09
C LEU A 330 -5.86 8.44 -1.36
N ASP A 331 -4.82 9.26 -1.24
CA ASP A 331 -4.09 9.82 -2.38
C ASP A 331 -3.41 8.71 -3.21
N LEU A 332 -2.78 7.73 -2.54
CA LEU A 332 -2.24 6.54 -3.20
C LEU A 332 -3.34 5.68 -3.83
N LEU A 333 -4.47 5.53 -3.15
CA LEU A 333 -5.63 4.79 -3.67
C LEU A 333 -6.21 5.46 -4.94
N ALA A 334 -6.18 6.79 -4.99
CA ALA A 334 -6.63 7.59 -6.15
C ALA A 334 -5.78 7.37 -7.42
N LEU A 335 -4.58 6.78 -7.30
CA LEU A 335 -3.77 6.33 -8.44
C LEU A 335 -4.39 5.14 -9.19
N LYS A 336 -5.31 4.41 -8.56
CA LYS A 336 -6.05 3.27 -9.13
C LYS A 336 -5.14 2.16 -9.68
N GLN A 337 -3.97 1.95 -9.07
CA GLN A 337 -3.09 0.84 -9.40
C GLN A 337 -3.57 -0.44 -8.72
N LYS A 338 -3.97 -1.45 -9.50
CA LYS A 338 -4.62 -2.68 -9.01
C LYS A 338 -3.95 -3.32 -7.79
N ASN A 339 -2.64 -3.55 -7.85
CA ASN A 339 -1.90 -4.19 -6.76
C ASN A 339 -1.84 -3.33 -5.48
N LEU A 340 -1.77 -2.00 -5.62
CA LEU A 340 -1.78 -1.08 -4.48
C LEU A 340 -3.20 -0.91 -3.90
N CYS A 341 -4.22 -0.87 -4.74
CA CYS A 341 -5.61 -0.75 -4.29
C CYS A 341 -5.97 -1.87 -3.31
N ASN A 342 -5.59 -3.11 -3.60
CA ASN A 342 -5.96 -4.24 -2.75
C ASN A 342 -5.39 -4.16 -1.32
N ILE A 343 -4.11 -3.78 -1.20
CA ILE A 343 -3.43 -3.64 0.10
C ILE A 343 -3.92 -2.40 0.85
N ILE A 344 -4.05 -1.25 0.17
CA ILE A 344 -4.51 0.00 0.78
C ILE A 344 -5.95 -0.14 1.28
N LEU A 345 -6.83 -0.77 0.51
CA LEU A 345 -8.20 -1.02 0.94
C LEU A 345 -8.26 -1.97 2.14
N GLY A 346 -7.36 -2.95 2.23
CA GLY A 346 -7.24 -3.82 3.41
C GLY A 346 -6.86 -3.02 4.66
N ILE A 347 -5.79 -2.22 4.55
CA ILE A 347 -5.32 -1.32 5.61
C ILE A 347 -6.44 -0.37 6.06
N LEU A 348 -7.15 0.28 5.14
CA LEU A 348 -8.23 1.21 5.47
C LEU A 348 -9.40 0.51 6.18
N VAL A 349 -9.74 -0.73 5.79
CA VAL A 349 -10.82 -1.49 6.44
C VAL A 349 -10.48 -1.75 7.90
N GLU A 350 -9.26 -2.17 8.20
CA GLU A 350 -8.83 -2.44 9.57
C GLU A 350 -8.67 -1.16 10.39
N PHE A 351 -8.14 -0.08 9.80
CA PHE A 351 -8.11 1.22 10.47
C PHE A 351 -9.51 1.72 10.86
N CYS A 352 -10.57 1.32 10.16
CA CYS A 352 -11.96 1.66 10.52
C CYS A 352 -12.45 0.96 11.80
N ASP A 353 -11.66 0.12 12.45
CA ASP A 353 -11.94 -0.32 13.82
C ASP A 353 -11.60 0.78 14.84
N ASN A 354 -10.72 1.73 14.49
CA ASN A 354 -10.57 2.98 15.20
C ASN A 354 -11.71 3.95 14.79
N PRO A 355 -12.54 4.41 15.74
CA PRO A 355 -13.72 5.22 15.42
C PRO A 355 -13.37 6.61 14.84
N LYS A 356 -12.14 7.10 15.06
CA LYS A 356 -11.70 8.39 14.50
C LYS A 356 -11.48 8.29 12.99
N THR A 357 -11.05 7.15 12.47
CA THR A 357 -10.67 6.95 11.06
C THR A 357 -11.77 7.37 10.08
N THR A 358 -13.03 7.04 10.35
CA THR A 358 -14.15 7.34 9.44
C THR A 358 -14.33 8.84 9.22
N SER A 359 -14.03 9.67 10.23
CA SER A 359 -14.02 11.13 10.12
C SER A 359 -12.91 11.64 9.21
N HIS A 360 -11.71 11.03 9.28
CA HIS A 360 -10.60 11.35 8.38
C HIS A 360 -10.92 10.95 6.94
N ILE A 361 -11.49 9.76 6.71
CA ILE A 361 -11.90 9.33 5.37
C ILE A 361 -12.97 10.26 4.80
N SER A 362 -13.96 10.66 5.60
CA SER A 362 -15.06 11.53 5.16
C SER A 362 -14.62 12.97 4.84
N THR A 363 -13.54 13.45 5.46
CA THR A 363 -12.99 14.80 5.27
C THR A 363 -12.01 14.89 4.12
N TRP A 364 -11.42 13.78 3.68
CA TRP A 364 -10.50 13.75 2.54
C TRP A 364 -11.15 14.31 1.26
N ARG A 365 -10.36 15.07 0.50
CA ARG A 365 -10.70 15.62 -0.82
C ARG A 365 -9.52 15.40 -1.76
N GLY A 366 -9.73 14.61 -2.80
CA GLY A 366 -8.75 14.37 -3.85
C GLY A 366 -8.74 15.45 -4.92
N GLU A 367 -8.11 15.14 -6.06
CA GLU A 367 -8.11 16.03 -7.22
C GLU A 367 -9.55 16.38 -7.66
N LYS A 368 -9.77 17.65 -7.99
CA LYS A 368 -11.09 18.20 -8.39
C LYS A 368 -12.18 18.02 -7.32
N ASP A 369 -11.81 18.10 -6.03
CA ASP A 369 -12.72 17.97 -4.89
C ASP A 369 -13.42 16.60 -4.82
N GLN A 370 -12.75 15.55 -5.33
CA GLN A 370 -13.27 14.19 -5.28
C GLN A 370 -13.40 13.72 -3.82
N THR A 371 -14.57 13.24 -3.43
CA THR A 371 -14.80 12.67 -2.10
C THR A 371 -14.37 11.21 -2.02
N ALA A 372 -14.05 10.72 -0.82
CA ALA A 372 -13.66 9.32 -0.63
C ALA A 372 -14.77 8.34 -1.08
N ALA A 373 -16.03 8.64 -0.77
CA ALA A 373 -17.17 7.84 -1.23
C ALA A 373 -17.25 7.79 -2.78
N ASN A 374 -17.03 8.93 -3.45
CA ASN A 374 -16.97 8.95 -4.92
C ASN A 374 -15.83 8.08 -5.46
N LEU A 375 -14.63 8.14 -4.85
CA LEU A 375 -13.49 7.31 -5.24
C LEU A 375 -13.80 5.81 -5.08
N LEU A 376 -14.35 5.39 -3.93
CA LEU A 376 -14.69 3.99 -3.67
C LEU A 376 -15.74 3.46 -4.67
N ILE A 377 -16.75 4.26 -4.99
CA ILE A 377 -17.79 3.91 -5.98
C ILE A 377 -17.20 3.84 -7.41
N GLN A 378 -16.23 4.69 -7.73
CA GLN A 378 -15.51 4.60 -9.01
C GLN A 378 -14.66 3.33 -9.11
N LEU A 379 -13.95 2.97 -8.04
CA LEU A 379 -13.18 1.73 -7.98
C LEU A 379 -14.07 0.50 -8.13
N TRP A 380 -15.26 0.52 -7.53
CA TRP A 380 -16.26 -0.54 -7.72
C TRP A 380 -16.62 -0.73 -9.19
N ARG A 381 -16.94 0.37 -9.90
CA ARG A 381 -17.28 0.34 -11.32
C ARG A 381 -16.13 -0.17 -12.19
N GLN A 382 -14.90 0.19 -11.85
CA GLN A 382 -13.71 -0.30 -12.54
C GLN A 382 -13.53 -1.81 -12.33
N GLU A 383 -13.68 -2.29 -11.11
CA GLU A 383 -13.59 -3.71 -10.77
C GLU A 383 -14.68 -4.53 -11.49
N GLU A 384 -15.93 -4.05 -11.52
CA GLU A 384 -17.02 -4.70 -12.25
C GLU A 384 -16.73 -4.80 -13.76
N LEU A 385 -16.12 -3.76 -14.33
CA LEU A 385 -15.73 -3.75 -15.75
C LEU A 385 -14.63 -4.79 -16.03
N GLU A 386 -13.65 -4.92 -15.15
CA GLU A 386 -12.58 -5.93 -15.25
C GLU A 386 -13.12 -7.36 -15.08
N LEU A 387 -14.08 -7.56 -14.19
CA LEU A 387 -14.77 -8.84 -13.98
C LEU A 387 -15.76 -9.18 -15.11
N GLY A 388 -16.04 -8.23 -16.01
CA GLY A 388 -16.99 -8.40 -17.12
C GLY A 388 -18.46 -8.44 -16.69
N VAL A 389 -18.80 -7.77 -15.58
CA VAL A 389 -20.19 -7.64 -15.11
C VAL A 389 -20.96 -6.72 -16.06
N LYS A 390 -22.12 -7.19 -16.55
CA LYS A 390 -22.93 -6.43 -17.51
C LYS A 390 -23.80 -5.38 -16.81
N ARG A 391 -23.77 -4.16 -17.33
CA ARG A 391 -24.55 -2.99 -16.91
C ARG A 391 -25.22 -2.36 -18.12
N ASP A 392 -26.33 -1.65 -17.92
CA ASP A 392 -26.93 -0.85 -19.00
C ASP A 392 -26.17 0.49 -19.20
N GLN A 393 -26.60 1.31 -20.16
CA GLN A 393 -25.96 2.59 -20.46
C GLN A 393 -25.95 3.60 -19.29
N TYR A 394 -26.85 3.43 -18.31
CA TYR A 394 -26.96 4.26 -17.13
C TYR A 394 -26.29 3.63 -15.90
N GLY A 395 -25.72 2.43 -16.02
CA GLY A 395 -25.10 1.69 -14.92
C GLY A 395 -26.06 0.83 -14.10
N ARG A 396 -27.30 0.63 -14.57
CA ARG A 396 -28.32 -0.18 -13.88
C ARG A 396 -28.08 -1.68 -14.05
N LEU A 397 -28.76 -2.44 -13.19
CA LEU A 397 -28.82 -3.89 -13.30
C LEU A 397 -29.48 -4.32 -14.62
N VAL A 398 -28.87 -5.28 -15.31
CA VAL A 398 -29.44 -5.94 -16.51
C VAL A 398 -29.99 -7.31 -16.15
N ASP A 399 -29.31 -8.02 -15.26
CA ASP A 399 -29.64 -9.38 -14.82
C ASP A 399 -30.12 -9.32 -13.37
N MET A 400 -31.41 -9.53 -13.14
CA MET A 400 -31.99 -9.46 -11.79
C MET A 400 -31.75 -10.73 -10.98
N LYS A 401 -31.42 -11.85 -11.64
CA LYS A 401 -31.15 -13.13 -11.00
C LYS A 401 -29.70 -13.25 -10.55
N ARG A 402 -28.77 -12.73 -11.36
CA ARG A 402 -27.33 -12.72 -11.07
C ARG A 402 -26.75 -11.32 -11.26
N PRO A 403 -27.05 -10.37 -10.35
CA PRO A 403 -26.78 -8.94 -10.54
C PRO A 403 -25.30 -8.56 -10.57
N ILE A 404 -24.45 -9.33 -9.89
CA ILE A 404 -23.03 -9.03 -9.70
C ILE A 404 -22.11 -10.14 -10.22
N ALA A 405 -22.67 -11.13 -10.93
CA ALA A 405 -21.93 -12.29 -11.39
C ALA A 405 -20.94 -11.91 -12.49
N SER A 406 -19.71 -12.37 -12.33
CA SER A 406 -18.64 -12.13 -13.30
C SER A 406 -18.88 -12.88 -14.61
N SER A 407 -18.16 -12.48 -15.65
CA SER A 407 -18.17 -13.18 -16.94
C SER A 407 -17.69 -14.64 -16.79
N PHE A 408 -16.70 -14.88 -15.92
CA PHE A 408 -16.17 -16.21 -15.61
C PHE A 408 -17.24 -17.11 -14.97
N GLN A 409 -17.92 -16.64 -13.91
CA GLN A 409 -18.99 -17.38 -13.24
C GLN A 409 -20.19 -17.70 -14.14
N LYS A 410 -20.34 -17.02 -15.28
CA LYS A 410 -21.40 -17.29 -16.28
C LYS A 410 -20.98 -18.35 -17.31
N GLN A 411 -19.69 -18.52 -17.54
CA GLN A 411 -19.13 -19.48 -18.49
C GLN A 411 -18.77 -20.81 -17.85
N GLN A 412 -18.62 -20.82 -16.52
CA GLN A 412 -18.23 -21.99 -15.78
C GLN A 412 -19.31 -23.08 -15.81
N GLU A 413 -18.87 -24.31 -16.07
CA GLU A 413 -19.71 -25.50 -15.94
C GLU A 413 -19.94 -25.84 -14.46
N VAL A 414 -21.09 -26.43 -14.17
CA VAL A 414 -21.43 -26.87 -12.81
C VAL A 414 -20.61 -28.12 -12.51
N ILE A 415 -19.62 -27.98 -11.63
CA ILE A 415 -18.78 -29.10 -11.19
C ILE A 415 -19.03 -29.27 -9.70
N PRO A 416 -19.57 -30.42 -9.25
CA PRO A 416 -19.75 -30.69 -7.83
C PRO A 416 -18.40 -30.64 -7.10
N ILE A 417 -18.35 -29.87 -6.02
CA ILE A 417 -17.13 -29.66 -5.22
C ILE A 417 -17.30 -30.37 -3.87
N PRO A 418 -16.24 -30.97 -3.30
CA PRO A 418 -16.30 -31.52 -1.95
C PRO A 418 -16.83 -30.52 -0.90
N ALA A 419 -17.61 -31.01 0.07
CA ALA A 419 -18.26 -30.16 1.09
C ALA A 419 -17.31 -29.35 1.99
N ASN A 420 -16.02 -29.67 1.99
CA ASN A 420 -14.97 -28.94 2.71
C ASN A 420 -14.34 -27.82 1.89
N CYS A 421 -14.72 -27.66 0.62
CA CYS A 421 -14.25 -26.58 -0.23
C CYS A 421 -15.24 -25.41 -0.22
N PRO A 422 -14.76 -24.16 -0.17
CA PRO A 422 -15.63 -23.00 -0.32
C PRO A 422 -16.22 -22.97 -1.74
N SER A 423 -17.44 -22.45 -1.87
CA SER A 423 -18.06 -22.23 -3.18
C SER A 423 -17.28 -21.18 -3.98
N LEU A 424 -17.46 -21.17 -5.31
CA LEU A 424 -16.77 -20.24 -6.20
C LEU A 424 -17.14 -18.78 -5.90
N ALA A 425 -18.41 -18.51 -5.60
CA ALA A 425 -18.85 -17.19 -5.14
C ALA A 425 -18.12 -16.72 -3.88
N ILE A 426 -17.74 -17.63 -2.98
CA ILE A 426 -16.96 -17.34 -1.77
C ILE A 426 -15.49 -17.14 -2.11
N MET A 427 -14.88 -17.98 -2.96
CA MET A 427 -13.49 -17.80 -3.38
C MET A 427 -13.27 -16.44 -4.03
N GLU A 428 -14.19 -16.01 -4.89
CA GLU A 428 -14.13 -14.73 -5.60
C GLU A 428 -14.09 -13.52 -4.64
N ILE A 429 -14.68 -13.63 -3.44
CA ILE A 429 -14.65 -12.56 -2.42
C ILE A 429 -13.19 -12.24 -2.02
N SER A 430 -12.31 -13.24 -2.00
CA SER A 430 -10.91 -13.08 -1.63
C SER A 430 -10.02 -12.60 -2.78
N GLU A 431 -10.46 -12.79 -4.02
CA GLU A 431 -9.69 -12.51 -5.23
C GLU A 431 -9.86 -11.07 -5.75
N ASN A 432 -10.95 -10.40 -5.37
CA ASN A 432 -11.27 -9.04 -5.84
C ASN A 432 -11.40 -8.03 -4.69
N ILE A 433 -11.47 -6.74 -5.04
CA ILE A 433 -11.55 -5.66 -4.06
C ILE A 433 -12.99 -5.32 -3.59
N ARG A 434 -14.03 -5.97 -4.14
CA ARG A 434 -15.44 -5.58 -3.92
C ARG A 434 -15.84 -5.68 -2.46
N ALA A 435 -15.41 -6.72 -1.76
CA ALA A 435 -15.73 -6.90 -0.34
C ALA A 435 -15.10 -5.82 0.55
N LYS A 436 -13.87 -5.38 0.22
CA LYS A 436 -13.19 -4.29 0.94
C LYS A 436 -13.87 -2.95 0.70
N LEU A 437 -14.27 -2.67 -0.54
CA LEU A 437 -15.05 -1.47 -0.89
C LEU A 437 -16.40 -1.44 -0.17
N TYR A 438 -17.12 -2.56 -0.16
CA TYR A 438 -18.37 -2.71 0.57
C TYR A 438 -18.17 -2.45 2.07
N SER A 439 -17.17 -3.08 2.69
CA SER A 439 -16.87 -2.91 4.11
C SER A 439 -16.60 -1.44 4.49
N LEU A 440 -15.79 -0.72 3.69
CA LEU A 440 -15.54 0.71 3.91
C LEU A 440 -16.81 1.54 3.79
N LEU A 441 -17.65 1.29 2.79
CA LEU A 441 -18.91 2.02 2.62
C LEU A 441 -19.91 1.71 3.74
N CYS A 442 -19.90 0.50 4.30
CA CYS A 442 -20.65 0.18 5.52
C CYS A 442 -20.17 1.01 6.73
N LYS A 443 -18.85 1.16 6.90
CA LYS A 443 -18.26 1.95 7.99
C LYS A 443 -18.52 3.46 7.83
N LEU A 444 -18.55 3.97 6.61
CA LEU A 444 -18.91 5.37 6.32
C LEU A 444 -20.41 5.64 6.42
N GLY A 445 -21.22 4.62 6.17
CA GLY A 445 -22.67 4.75 6.02
C GLY A 445 -23.07 5.05 4.57
N PHE A 446 -24.29 4.66 4.21
CA PHE A 446 -24.85 4.85 2.87
C PHE A 446 -25.66 6.14 2.72
N GLU A 447 -25.76 6.95 3.78
CA GLU A 447 -26.61 8.13 3.85
C GLU A 447 -25.77 9.41 3.86
N ASN A 448 -26.28 10.48 3.24
CA ASN A 448 -25.68 11.83 3.24
C ASN A 448 -24.22 11.90 2.72
N LEU A 449 -23.83 10.99 1.83
CA LEU A 449 -22.51 11.01 1.21
C LEU A 449 -22.37 12.22 0.25
N PRO A 450 -21.40 13.13 0.48
CA PRO A 450 -21.28 14.35 -0.30
C PRO A 450 -20.67 14.09 -1.69
N GLY A 451 -21.06 14.94 -2.65
CA GLY A 451 -20.43 14.99 -3.99
C GLY A 451 -20.75 13.80 -4.90
N LEU A 452 -21.83 13.07 -4.63
CA LEU A 452 -22.28 11.94 -5.45
C LEU A 452 -23.21 12.40 -6.57
N SER A 453 -22.97 11.87 -7.78
CA SER A 453 -23.87 12.03 -8.93
C SER A 453 -24.99 10.99 -8.92
N ALA A 454 -26.03 11.17 -9.75
CA ALA A 454 -27.08 10.17 -9.92
C ALA A 454 -26.52 8.79 -10.33
N LYS A 455 -25.48 8.76 -11.17
CA LYS A 455 -24.78 7.53 -11.54
C LYS A 455 -24.08 6.86 -10.36
N ASP A 456 -23.56 7.65 -9.41
CA ASP A 456 -22.96 7.12 -8.20
C ASP A 456 -24.03 6.51 -7.29
N PHE A 457 -25.19 7.16 -7.13
CA PHE A 457 -26.33 6.59 -6.37
C PHE A 457 -26.88 5.31 -7.00
N VAL A 458 -26.94 5.22 -8.33
CA VAL A 458 -27.29 3.99 -9.05
C VAL A 458 -26.33 2.85 -8.70
N THR A 459 -25.03 3.13 -8.66
CA THR A 459 -24.01 2.14 -8.29
C THR A 459 -24.10 1.80 -6.79
N LEU A 460 -24.31 2.80 -5.94
CA LEU A 460 -24.42 2.64 -4.49
C LEU A 460 -25.59 1.73 -4.09
N ALA A 461 -26.71 1.78 -4.83
CA ALA A 461 -27.83 0.86 -4.64
C ALA A 461 -27.44 -0.61 -4.82
N ILE A 462 -26.47 -0.90 -5.71
CA ILE A 462 -25.91 -2.25 -5.92
C ILE A 462 -25.00 -2.60 -4.74
N ILE A 463 -24.06 -1.70 -4.40
CA ILE A 463 -23.09 -1.94 -3.32
C ILE A 463 -23.80 -2.21 -2.00
N ARG A 464 -24.83 -1.44 -1.67
CA ARG A 464 -25.64 -1.61 -0.44
C ARG A 464 -26.23 -3.03 -0.30
N ARG A 465 -26.44 -3.73 -1.42
CA ARG A 465 -27.00 -5.08 -1.50
C ARG A 465 -25.96 -6.14 -1.87
N TYR A 466 -24.66 -5.82 -1.78
CA TYR A 466 -23.58 -6.72 -2.18
C TYR A 466 -23.65 -8.09 -1.50
N ILE A 467 -23.82 -8.12 -0.18
CA ILE A 467 -23.91 -9.38 0.58
C ILE A 467 -25.17 -10.16 0.21
N ASP A 468 -26.32 -9.47 0.06
CA ASP A 468 -27.57 -10.11 -0.36
C ASP A 468 -27.39 -10.81 -1.72
N PHE A 469 -26.70 -10.14 -2.67
CA PHE A 469 -26.40 -10.73 -3.97
C PHE A 469 -25.39 -11.87 -3.90
N LYS A 470 -24.34 -11.77 -3.06
CA LYS A 470 -23.36 -12.84 -2.88
C LYS A 470 -23.99 -14.09 -2.26
N VAL A 471 -24.87 -13.93 -1.28
CA VAL A 471 -25.66 -15.03 -0.72
C VAL A 471 -26.53 -15.67 -1.80
N GLY A 472 -27.15 -14.87 -2.68
CA GLY A 472 -27.90 -15.36 -3.84
C GLY A 472 -27.06 -16.18 -4.82
N GLU A 473 -25.82 -15.77 -5.09
CA GLU A 473 -24.88 -16.52 -5.93
C GLU A 473 -24.53 -17.89 -5.32
N VAL A 474 -24.22 -17.95 -4.02
CA VAL A 474 -23.95 -19.21 -3.31
C VAL A 474 -25.14 -20.16 -3.38
N TRP A 475 -26.36 -19.66 -3.14
CA TRP A 475 -27.56 -20.48 -3.29
C TRP A 475 -27.81 -20.94 -4.73
N SER A 476 -27.46 -20.11 -5.71
CA SER A 476 -27.58 -20.49 -7.12
C SER A 476 -26.59 -21.60 -7.50
N GLU A 477 -25.35 -21.53 -6.99
CA GLU A 477 -24.33 -22.57 -7.14
C GLU A 477 -24.80 -23.88 -6.50
N LEU A 478 -25.25 -23.83 -5.24
CA LEU A 478 -25.77 -24.99 -4.52
C LEU A 478 -26.98 -25.62 -5.23
N CYS A 479 -27.93 -24.81 -5.70
CA CYS A 479 -29.08 -25.29 -6.48
C CYS A 479 -28.67 -25.97 -7.79
N ALA A 480 -27.57 -25.54 -8.40
CA ALA A 480 -27.07 -26.12 -9.63
C ALA A 480 -26.35 -27.45 -9.35
N GLU A 481 -25.46 -27.49 -8.35
CA GLU A 481 -24.75 -28.71 -7.93
C GLU A 481 -25.72 -29.81 -7.48
N LEU A 482 -26.74 -29.45 -6.69
CA LEU A 482 -27.76 -30.41 -6.24
C LEU A 482 -28.50 -31.06 -7.41
N LYS A 483 -28.70 -30.37 -8.54
CA LYS A 483 -29.39 -30.94 -9.72
C LYS A 483 -28.54 -31.91 -10.51
N GLU A 484 -27.21 -31.77 -10.45
CA GLU A 484 -26.28 -32.67 -11.14
C GLU A 484 -26.14 -33.99 -10.38
N GLU A 485 -26.06 -33.96 -9.04
CA GLU A 485 -25.85 -35.18 -8.24
C GLU A 485 -27.12 -35.77 -7.62
N PHE A 486 -28.12 -34.94 -7.33
CA PHE A 486 -29.27 -35.32 -6.51
C PHE A 486 -30.61 -34.87 -7.11
N ARG A 487 -31.70 -35.38 -6.54
CA ARG A 487 -33.05 -34.90 -6.79
C ARG A 487 -33.68 -34.49 -5.47
N PRO A 488 -33.88 -33.18 -5.20
CA PRO A 488 -34.52 -32.73 -3.96
C PRO A 488 -35.92 -33.33 -3.79
N VAL A 489 -36.33 -33.56 -2.55
CA VAL A 489 -37.74 -33.90 -2.26
C VAL A 489 -38.63 -32.67 -2.46
N GLY A 490 -39.94 -32.86 -2.66
CA GLY A 490 -40.84 -31.76 -3.02
C GLY A 490 -40.81 -30.56 -2.07
N SER A 491 -40.70 -30.80 -0.75
CA SER A 491 -40.54 -29.72 0.25
C SER A 491 -39.27 -28.90 0.05
N ASP A 492 -38.16 -29.57 -0.31
CA ASP A 492 -36.86 -28.93 -0.49
C ASP A 492 -36.83 -28.19 -1.82
N GLU A 493 -37.45 -28.74 -2.86
CA GLU A 493 -37.63 -28.07 -4.16
C GLU A 493 -38.44 -26.76 -4.01
N GLU A 494 -39.52 -26.79 -3.23
CA GLU A 494 -40.29 -25.58 -2.90
C GLU A 494 -39.44 -24.57 -2.12
N ALA A 495 -38.67 -25.01 -1.12
CA ALA A 495 -37.79 -24.14 -0.34
C ALA A 495 -36.70 -23.48 -1.21
N LEU A 496 -36.01 -24.26 -2.05
CA LEU A 496 -34.98 -23.75 -2.98
C LEU A 496 -35.56 -22.74 -3.99
N LYS A 497 -36.80 -22.96 -4.43
CA LYS A 497 -37.51 -22.03 -5.30
C LYS A 497 -37.78 -20.71 -4.59
N VAL A 498 -38.31 -20.74 -3.36
CA VAL A 498 -38.55 -19.54 -2.55
C VAL A 498 -37.25 -18.77 -2.32
N ILE A 499 -36.16 -19.45 -1.98
CA ILE A 499 -34.84 -18.83 -1.79
C ILE A 499 -34.38 -18.11 -3.07
N SER A 500 -34.56 -18.75 -4.22
CA SER A 500 -34.22 -18.17 -5.52
C SER A 500 -35.08 -16.93 -5.86
N GLU A 501 -36.37 -16.97 -5.54
CA GLU A 501 -37.30 -15.85 -5.74
C GLU A 501 -36.92 -14.64 -4.88
N VAL A 502 -36.52 -14.84 -3.62
CA VAL A 502 -36.05 -13.76 -2.72
C VAL A 502 -34.83 -13.03 -3.28
N SER A 503 -33.88 -13.77 -3.86
CA SER A 503 -32.70 -13.17 -4.49
C SER A 503 -33.09 -12.33 -5.71
N GLU A 504 -33.98 -12.85 -6.56
CA GLU A 504 -34.46 -12.15 -7.76
C GLU A 504 -35.32 -10.91 -7.42
N ASP A 505 -36.14 -10.98 -6.37
CA ASP A 505 -36.92 -9.85 -5.85
C ASP A 505 -36.02 -8.74 -5.32
N THR A 506 -34.90 -9.09 -4.68
CA THR A 506 -33.90 -8.11 -4.26
C THR A 506 -33.30 -7.39 -5.47
N GLY A 507 -32.99 -8.14 -6.55
CA GLY A 507 -32.54 -7.56 -7.83
C GLY A 507 -33.59 -6.61 -8.44
N ARG A 508 -34.87 -7.02 -8.47
CA ARG A 508 -35.99 -6.17 -8.93
C ARG A 508 -36.14 -4.89 -8.11
N MET A 509 -36.07 -5.00 -6.77
CA MET A 509 -36.14 -3.84 -5.87
C MET A 509 -35.02 -2.85 -6.17
N VAL A 510 -33.78 -3.32 -6.35
CA VAL A 510 -32.65 -2.45 -6.68
C VAL A 510 -32.84 -1.80 -8.05
N ALA A 511 -33.29 -2.52 -9.06
CA ALA A 511 -33.56 -1.94 -10.37
C ALA A 511 -34.67 -0.86 -10.35
N ALA A 512 -35.70 -1.06 -9.53
CA ALA A 512 -36.74 -0.06 -9.31
C ALA A 512 -36.18 1.20 -8.64
N LEU A 513 -35.39 1.05 -7.58
CA LEU A 513 -34.72 2.16 -6.89
C LEU A 513 -33.77 2.93 -7.84
N GLN A 514 -33.01 2.21 -8.66
CA GLN A 514 -32.13 2.83 -9.66
C GLN A 514 -32.91 3.66 -10.68
N THR A 515 -34.11 3.21 -11.06
CA THR A 515 -34.97 3.94 -11.99
C THR A 515 -35.53 5.21 -11.34
N GLU A 516 -36.01 5.11 -10.09
CA GLU A 516 -36.47 6.26 -9.30
C GLU A 516 -35.39 7.33 -9.14
N VAL A 517 -34.14 6.94 -8.86
CA VAL A 517 -33.01 7.87 -8.73
C VAL A 517 -32.78 8.65 -10.03
N LEU A 518 -32.83 7.97 -11.18
CA LEU A 518 -32.63 8.61 -12.49
C LEU A 518 -33.82 9.52 -12.87
N GLU A 519 -35.04 9.10 -12.59
CA GLU A 519 -36.25 9.90 -12.83
C GLU A 519 -36.25 11.16 -11.97
N SER A 520 -35.88 11.06 -10.69
CA SER A 520 -35.76 12.20 -9.79
C SER A 520 -34.71 13.19 -10.29
N GLN A 521 -33.54 12.71 -10.74
CA GLN A 521 -32.51 13.56 -11.32
C GLN A 521 -33.01 14.28 -12.59
N HIS A 522 -33.64 13.55 -13.50
CA HIS A 522 -34.18 14.13 -14.72
C HIS A 522 -35.23 15.20 -14.44
N HIS A 523 -36.10 14.97 -13.44
CA HIS A 523 -37.10 15.94 -13.04
C HIS A 523 -36.48 17.21 -12.43
N GLN A 524 -35.40 17.06 -11.64
CA GLN A 524 -34.65 18.21 -11.12
C GLN A 524 -33.99 19.02 -12.25
N GLU A 525 -33.37 18.35 -13.22
CA GLU A 525 -32.74 19.01 -14.38
C GLU A 525 -33.76 19.82 -15.19
N ILE A 526 -34.94 19.27 -15.45
CA ILE A 526 -36.04 19.99 -16.12
C ILE A 526 -36.46 21.23 -15.31
N GLN A 527 -36.63 21.09 -13.99
CA GLN A 527 -37.01 22.22 -13.13
C GLN A 527 -35.93 23.31 -13.08
N GLU A 528 -34.64 22.95 -13.11
CA GLU A 528 -33.54 23.90 -13.20
C GLU A 528 -33.52 24.61 -14.55
N GLU A 529 -33.73 23.87 -15.64
CA GLU A 529 -33.82 24.42 -16.98
C GLU A 529 -34.98 25.43 -17.09
N GLU A 530 -36.16 25.10 -16.56
CA GLU A 530 -37.31 26.00 -16.47
C GLU A 530 -37.00 27.28 -15.66
N LYS A 531 -36.28 27.15 -14.55
CA LYS A 531 -35.82 28.31 -13.75
C LYS A 531 -34.83 29.18 -14.53
N VAL A 532 -33.97 28.59 -15.35
CA VAL A 532 -33.06 29.35 -16.22
C VAL A 532 -33.84 30.07 -17.32
N TYR A 533 -34.78 29.39 -18.00
CA TYR A 533 -35.61 30.03 -19.03
C TYR A 533 -36.45 31.19 -18.48
N THR A 534 -37.07 31.02 -17.31
CA THR A 534 -37.83 32.09 -16.66
C THR A 534 -36.96 33.29 -16.31
N LYS A 535 -35.71 33.07 -15.85
CA LYS A 535 -34.72 34.15 -15.66
C LYS A 535 -34.38 34.86 -16.97
N ILE A 536 -34.15 34.13 -18.06
CA ILE A 536 -33.87 34.71 -19.39
C ILE A 536 -35.05 35.56 -19.86
N GLN A 537 -36.28 35.05 -19.74
CA GLN A 537 -37.50 35.79 -20.08
C GLN A 537 -37.66 37.05 -19.23
N ALA A 538 -37.37 36.99 -17.93
CA ALA A 538 -37.41 38.15 -17.04
C ALA A 538 -36.39 39.22 -17.44
N ILE A 539 -35.16 38.81 -17.78
CA ILE A 539 -34.13 39.71 -18.29
C ILE A 539 -34.57 40.36 -19.60
N HIS A 540 -35.19 39.62 -20.51
CA HIS A 540 -35.72 40.16 -21.76
C HIS A 540 -36.82 41.21 -21.51
N LYS A 541 -37.79 40.89 -20.64
CA LYS A 541 -38.85 41.83 -20.23
C LYS A 541 -38.28 43.09 -19.58
N GLN A 542 -37.27 42.95 -18.73
CA GLN A 542 -36.60 44.09 -18.10
C GLN A 542 -35.89 44.96 -19.14
N ARG A 543 -35.19 44.35 -20.10
CA ARG A 543 -34.55 45.08 -21.21
C ARG A 543 -35.58 45.82 -22.08
N GLU A 544 -36.72 45.20 -22.39
CA GLU A 544 -37.81 45.89 -23.08
C GLU A 544 -38.38 47.07 -22.29
N MET A 545 -38.56 46.93 -20.98
CA MET A 545 -39.02 48.02 -20.13
C MET A 545 -38.01 49.18 -20.08
N VAL A 546 -36.71 48.87 -20.03
CA VAL A 546 -35.63 49.88 -20.11
C VAL A 546 -35.66 50.58 -21.46
N ASN A 547 -35.81 49.84 -22.57
CA ASN A 547 -35.92 50.42 -23.91
C ASN A 547 -37.14 51.33 -24.04
N LYS A 548 -38.32 50.90 -23.57
CA LYS A 548 -39.54 51.73 -23.55
C LYS A 548 -39.38 52.97 -22.66
N SER A 549 -38.72 52.83 -21.51
CA SER A 549 -38.41 53.96 -20.63
C SER A 549 -37.45 54.95 -21.31
N TRP A 550 -36.45 54.45 -22.03
CA TRP A 550 -35.51 55.25 -22.80
C TRP A 550 -36.18 55.97 -23.97
N GLU A 551 -37.03 55.29 -24.74
CA GLU A 551 -37.84 55.91 -25.80
C GLU A 551 -38.77 56.99 -25.24
N ASN A 552 -39.43 56.74 -24.11
CA ASN A 552 -40.25 57.73 -23.43
C ASN A 552 -39.41 58.93 -22.95
N PHE A 553 -38.21 58.70 -22.44
CA PHE A 553 -37.28 59.76 -22.04
C PHE A 553 -36.85 60.60 -23.26
N LEU A 554 -36.42 59.97 -24.35
CA LEU A 554 -36.06 60.63 -25.60
C LEU A 554 -37.23 61.42 -26.19
N THR A 555 -38.45 60.89 -26.15
CA THR A 555 -39.65 61.56 -26.66
C THR A 555 -40.00 62.79 -25.81
N ARG A 556 -39.82 62.71 -24.48
CA ARG A 556 -40.05 63.85 -23.57
C ARG A 556 -39.00 64.94 -23.70
N THR A 557 -37.76 64.62 -24.05
CA THR A 557 -36.68 65.60 -24.22
C THR A 557 -36.63 66.20 -25.61
N SER A 558 -37.08 65.48 -26.64
CA SER A 558 -37.08 65.95 -28.04
C SER A 558 -38.38 66.61 -28.51
N ASN A 559 -39.54 66.32 -27.89
CA ASN A 559 -40.84 66.89 -28.28
C ASN A 559 -41.54 67.65 -27.13
N TYR A 560 -41.69 68.97 -27.29
CA TYR A 560 -42.27 69.86 -26.28
C TYR A 560 -43.73 69.57 -25.93
N GLU A 561 -44.54 69.13 -26.89
CA GLU A 561 -45.95 68.79 -26.65
C GLU A 561 -46.09 67.51 -25.84
N ALA A 562 -45.24 66.51 -26.14
CA ALA A 562 -45.18 65.26 -25.39
C ALA A 562 -44.76 65.49 -23.93
N LEU A 563 -43.80 66.40 -23.68
CA LEU A 563 -43.39 66.80 -22.34
C LEU A 563 -44.53 67.45 -21.54
N LYS A 564 -45.28 68.36 -22.17
CA LYS A 564 -46.41 69.05 -21.52
C LYS A 564 -47.53 68.07 -21.16
N LYS A 565 -47.80 67.08 -22.02
CA LYS A 565 -48.77 66.00 -21.76
C LYS A 565 -48.31 65.08 -20.63
N ALA A 566 -47.03 64.71 -20.59
CA ALA A 566 -46.46 63.89 -19.52
C ALA A 566 -46.47 64.61 -18.17
N LYS A 567 -46.17 65.91 -18.13
CA LYS A 567 -46.25 66.74 -16.91
C LYS A 567 -47.68 66.80 -16.34
N ARG A 568 -48.68 67.00 -17.21
CA ARG A 568 -50.10 66.96 -16.80
C ARG A 568 -50.53 65.59 -16.28
N LEU A 569 -50.04 64.50 -16.87
CA LEU A 569 -50.30 63.14 -16.40
C LEU A 569 -49.65 62.88 -15.03
N GLN A 570 -48.42 63.36 -14.83
CA GLN A 570 -47.73 63.30 -13.54
C GLN A 570 -48.47 64.10 -12.46
N GLU A 571 -48.91 65.32 -12.76
CA GLU A 571 -49.74 66.14 -11.85
C GLU A 571 -51.04 65.41 -11.48
N LYS A 572 -51.73 64.81 -12.46
CA LYS A 572 -52.93 63.98 -12.21
C LYS A 572 -52.64 62.74 -11.36
N SER A 573 -51.51 62.06 -11.58
CA SER A 573 -51.12 60.89 -10.80
C SER A 573 -50.79 61.27 -9.35
N ILE A 574 -50.08 62.39 -9.14
CA ILE A 574 -49.80 62.95 -7.81
C ILE A 574 -51.11 63.31 -7.11
N GLU A 575 -52.04 63.91 -7.83
CA GLU A 575 -53.35 64.30 -7.30
C GLU A 575 -54.28 63.11 -7.03
N ALA A 576 -54.10 62.00 -7.75
CA ALA A 576 -54.76 60.72 -7.49
C ALA A 576 -54.13 59.93 -6.34
N SER A 577 -52.81 60.02 -6.13
CA SER A 577 -52.13 59.41 -4.98
C SER A 577 -52.32 60.19 -3.67
N ARG A 578 -52.78 61.44 -3.74
CA ARG A 578 -53.21 62.21 -2.57
C ARG A 578 -54.46 61.56 -1.98
N CYS A 579 -54.36 61.11 -0.73
CA CYS A 579 -55.45 60.45 -0.01
C CYS A 579 -56.67 61.38 0.08
N LYS A 580 -57.78 61.00 -0.54
CA LYS A 580 -59.07 61.73 -0.46
C LYS A 580 -59.96 61.11 0.61
N SER A 581 -59.72 61.46 1.88
CA SER A 581 -60.75 61.65 2.92
C SER A 581 -60.12 61.74 4.31
N LYS A 582 -60.57 62.73 5.08
CA LYS A 582 -60.47 62.74 6.55
C LYS A 582 -61.50 61.75 7.06
N THR A 583 -61.10 60.53 7.40
CA THR A 583 -61.92 59.66 8.24
C THR A 583 -61.78 60.15 9.68
N GLN A 584 -62.90 60.53 10.31
CA GLN A 584 -62.95 60.92 11.72
C GLN A 584 -62.58 59.71 12.59
N ASN A 585 -61.33 59.67 13.04
CA ASN A 585 -60.83 59.20 14.34
C ASN A 585 -59.40 58.66 14.19
N GLY A 586 -58.44 59.54 14.48
CA GLY A 586 -56.99 59.29 14.45
C GLY A 586 -56.25 60.54 14.01
N ALA A 587 -55.32 61.04 14.82
CA ALA A 587 -54.48 62.17 14.45
C ALA A 587 -53.57 61.74 13.28
N VAL A 588 -53.90 62.17 12.06
CA VAL A 588 -53.05 61.98 10.88
C VAL A 588 -52.29 63.28 10.61
N HIS A 589 -50.96 63.22 10.58
CA HIS A 589 -50.13 64.34 10.17
C HIS A 589 -50.27 64.59 8.66
N SER A 590 -50.57 65.83 8.27
CA SER A 590 -50.61 66.24 6.87
C SER A 590 -49.19 66.29 6.29
N THR A 591 -48.90 65.50 5.26
CA THR A 591 -47.64 65.55 4.50
C THR A 591 -47.67 66.55 3.32
N ASP A 592 -48.77 67.31 3.16
CA ASP A 592 -48.92 68.25 2.05
C ASP A 592 -48.22 69.58 2.38
N ILE A 593 -46.97 69.73 1.92
CA ILE A 593 -46.23 70.99 2.02
C ILE A 593 -46.53 71.83 0.77
N LYS A 594 -47.33 72.91 0.93
CA LYS A 594 -47.58 73.86 -0.15
C LYS A 594 -46.28 74.60 -0.51
N GLY A 595 -45.91 74.57 -1.79
CA GLY A 595 -44.73 75.29 -2.32
C GLY A 595 -43.48 74.44 -2.57
N LEU A 596 -43.52 73.11 -2.41
CA LEU A 596 -42.34 72.25 -2.63
C LEU A 596 -41.90 72.08 -4.10
N GLY A 597 -42.61 72.73 -5.04
CA GLY A 597 -42.32 72.71 -6.48
C GLY A 597 -41.40 73.83 -6.97
N THR A 598 -40.75 74.58 -6.08
CA THR A 598 -39.69 75.53 -6.46
C THR A 598 -38.34 74.83 -6.47
N THR A 599 -37.83 74.48 -7.65
CA THR A 599 -36.39 74.29 -7.85
C THR A 599 -35.69 75.62 -7.59
N ILE A 600 -35.15 75.80 -6.38
CA ILE A 600 -34.22 76.88 -6.07
C ILE A 600 -32.86 76.48 -6.66
N GLY A 601 -32.32 77.29 -7.57
CA GLY A 601 -30.97 77.12 -8.09
C GLY A 601 -29.92 77.26 -6.97
N SER A 602 -28.85 76.48 -7.05
CA SER A 602 -27.80 76.34 -6.04
C SER A 602 -27.33 77.67 -5.43
N GLY A 603 -27.56 77.87 -4.12
CA GLY A 603 -27.08 79.07 -3.41
C GLY A 603 -27.29 79.06 -1.89
N ARG A 604 -26.16 78.89 -1.17
CA ARG A 604 -25.85 79.12 0.26
C ARG A 604 -26.56 78.32 1.37
N LEU A 605 -25.71 77.68 2.19
CA LEU A 605 -26.01 76.88 3.38
C LEU A 605 -26.96 77.58 4.36
N VAL A 606 -27.89 76.81 4.93
CA VAL A 606 -28.59 77.15 6.18
C VAL A 606 -28.29 76.04 7.19
N THR A 607 -27.62 76.41 8.27
CA THR A 607 -27.36 75.61 9.47
C THR A 607 -28.64 75.51 10.31
N VAL A 608 -28.95 74.32 10.82
CA VAL A 608 -30.06 74.08 11.75
C VAL A 608 -29.48 73.80 13.12
N GLU A 609 -29.82 74.65 14.10
CA GLU A 609 -29.51 74.45 15.52
C GLU A 609 -30.46 73.43 16.17
N HIS A 610 -29.93 72.69 17.14
CA HIS A 610 -30.57 71.58 17.84
C HIS A 610 -31.59 72.03 18.90
N ALA A 611 -32.77 71.39 18.85
CA ALA A 611 -33.65 70.94 19.94
C ALA A 611 -34.20 71.98 20.96
N PRO A 612 -35.34 71.68 21.61
CA PRO A 612 -35.40 70.64 22.67
C PRO A 612 -36.09 69.33 22.26
#